data_AF-A0A2D9XJU8-F1
#
_entry.id   AF-A0A2D9XJU8-F1
#
_cell.length_a   1.000
_cell.length_b   1.000
_cell.length_c   1.000
_cell.angle_alpha   90.00
_cell.angle_beta   90.00
_cell.angle_gamma   90.00
#
_symmetry.space_group_name_H-M   'P 1'
#
loop_
_entity.id
_entity.type
_entity.pdbx_description
1 polymer ?
#
loop_
_entity_poly.entity_id
_entity_poly.type
_entity_poly.pdbx_seq_one_letter_code
_entity_poly.pdbx_strand_id
1 'polypeptide(L)'
;MKNQILLFVVLFLTTDVLFSQENRSNRGWNDSNQTTYYMGEKDNSNNEFRSTPHPQSNVNNPDNDAWNDNLTHRSKAIWSDNSTIVSDEKTGHHRMIPYTYVSEDDVLWAKRVKKILDIRISQNHPLYFPVAVGYDSYMKNGVTTLVNEVLSGMDARKNLYQILKDAATTINPETGQPLVSVFNSSLTRQYTTDEVVGNRSNNQPGLFQFVQTVETFDEFGDVIDENDVLTEYRAVDIVGYYIDEEIFFDKRKSKLDYRYISITPLVLAQNAQSMYTGSDRTVKELGTFYFPEIRQLLANHKVFPLDGNIAQRMSFDEFFHRKLFASSIIKESNVYDRQINNYLPGRTLEQLLEGERIREQIRRYESDMWNY
;
A
#
# COMPACT_ATOMS: atom_id res chain seq x y z
N MET A 1 -31.95 -71.97 29.37
CA MET A 1 -33.35 -71.54 29.62
C MET A 1 -33.47 -70.14 29.00
N LYS A 2 -33.79 -69.99 27.71
CA LYS A 2 -35.12 -69.88 27.07
C LYS A 2 -36.01 -68.74 27.62
N ASN A 3 -36.25 -67.74 26.74
CA ASN A 3 -37.44 -66.89 26.49
C ASN A 3 -36.91 -65.56 25.86
N GLN A 4 -37.02 -65.19 24.57
CA GLN A 4 -38.12 -65.20 23.57
C GLN A 4 -39.40 -64.56 24.16
N ILE A 5 -40.08 -63.52 23.63
CA ILE A 5 -40.39 -62.92 22.30
C ILE A 5 -41.04 -61.52 22.64
N LEU A 6 -41.02 -60.44 21.84
CA LEU A 6 -42.01 -60.12 20.78
C LEU A 6 -41.68 -58.81 20.05
N LEU A 7 -41.96 -58.84 18.75
CA LEU A 7 -41.69 -57.87 17.68
C LEU A 7 -43.04 -57.30 17.21
N PHE A 8 -43.15 -56.00 16.94
CA PHE A 8 -44.26 -55.46 16.15
C PHE A 8 -43.79 -54.40 15.14
N VAL A 9 -43.93 -54.78 13.88
CA VAL A 9 -43.73 -54.02 12.65
C VAL A 9 -45.10 -53.50 12.21
N VAL A 10 -45.18 -52.25 11.74
CA VAL A 10 -46.31 -51.78 10.92
C VAL A 10 -45.76 -51.32 9.58
N LEU A 11 -46.33 -51.91 8.53
CA LEU A 11 -45.94 -51.86 7.13
C LEU A 11 -47.18 -51.39 6.37
N PHE A 12 -47.04 -50.40 5.50
CA PHE A 12 -48.05 -50.07 4.49
C PHE A 12 -47.42 -50.18 3.10
N LEU A 13 -48.09 -50.96 2.26
CA LEU A 13 -47.74 -51.41 0.92
C LEU A 13 -48.53 -50.65 -0.15
N THR A 14 -48.13 -50.90 -1.40
CA THR A 14 -48.86 -50.84 -2.71
C THR A 14 -48.62 -49.58 -3.55
N THR A 15 -48.34 -49.62 -4.86
CA THR A 15 -48.29 -50.69 -5.89
C THR A 15 -47.68 -50.10 -7.19
N ASP A 16 -46.89 -50.89 -7.93
CA ASP A 16 -46.54 -50.65 -9.35
C ASP A 16 -47.58 -51.27 -10.28
N VAL A 17 -47.89 -50.60 -11.41
CA VAL A 17 -48.53 -51.20 -12.60
C VAL A 17 -47.88 -50.66 -13.88
N LEU A 18 -47.43 -51.60 -14.74
CA LEU A 18 -46.94 -51.46 -16.12
C LEU A 18 -48.08 -51.27 -17.15
N PHE A 19 -47.78 -50.60 -18.28
CA PHE A 19 -48.12 -50.91 -19.72
C PHE A 19 -47.84 -49.62 -20.56
N SER A 20 -46.93 -49.55 -21.54
CA SER A 20 -46.86 -50.15 -22.91
C SER A 20 -47.37 -49.21 -24.04
N GLN A 21 -46.44 -48.92 -24.98
CA GLN A 21 -46.54 -48.64 -26.42
C GLN A 21 -47.61 -47.68 -27.01
N GLU A 22 -47.15 -46.62 -27.69
CA GLU A 22 -47.28 -46.36 -29.16
C GLU A 22 -46.61 -44.99 -29.47
N ASN A 23 -45.49 -44.89 -30.21
CA ASN A 23 -45.25 -45.01 -31.66
C ASN A 23 -45.61 -43.75 -32.48
N ARG A 24 -44.55 -43.21 -33.16
CA ARG A 24 -44.48 -42.29 -34.33
C ARG A 24 -44.68 -40.79 -34.04
N SER A 25 -43.89 -39.86 -34.57
CA SER A 25 -43.31 -39.82 -35.92
C SER A 25 -41.94 -39.14 -36.05
N ASN A 26 -41.18 -39.70 -36.98
CA ASN A 26 -39.85 -39.40 -37.49
C ASN A 26 -39.86 -38.27 -38.55
N ARG A 27 -38.88 -37.35 -38.53
CA ARG A 27 -38.26 -36.60 -39.68
C ARG A 27 -36.89 -36.10 -39.16
N GLY A 28 -35.73 -36.70 -39.45
CA GLY A 28 -35.06 -36.98 -40.75
C GLY A 28 -34.15 -35.78 -41.08
N TRP A 29 -32.82 -35.86 -41.30
CA TRP A 29 -32.05 -36.79 -42.14
C TRP A 29 -30.57 -36.89 -41.70
N ASN A 30 -29.97 -38.05 -41.98
CA ASN A 30 -28.56 -38.42 -41.84
C ASN A 30 -27.79 -38.08 -43.14
N ASP A 31 -26.45 -38.07 -43.12
CA ASP A 31 -25.62 -38.74 -44.14
C ASP A 31 -24.12 -38.41 -43.98
N SER A 32 -23.37 -39.39 -43.48
CA SER A 32 -21.99 -39.61 -43.88
C SER A 32 -21.97 -40.31 -45.24
N ASN A 33 -21.70 -39.56 -46.31
CA ASN A 33 -20.93 -40.01 -47.50
C ASN A 33 -20.95 -38.93 -48.59
N GLN A 34 -19.87 -38.14 -48.71
CA GLN A 34 -19.30 -37.83 -50.02
C GLN A 34 -17.77 -37.74 -49.89
N THR A 35 -17.11 -38.73 -50.48
CA THR A 35 -15.68 -38.77 -50.77
C THR A 35 -15.31 -37.69 -51.79
N THR A 36 -14.15 -37.04 -51.64
CA THR A 36 -13.33 -36.66 -52.80
C THR A 36 -11.84 -36.56 -52.43
N TYR A 37 -11.08 -37.46 -53.07
CA TYR A 37 -9.65 -37.44 -53.40
C TYR A 37 -8.57 -37.52 -52.31
N TYR A 38 -8.11 -38.77 -52.15
CA TYR A 38 -6.71 -39.19 -52.06
C TYR A 38 -5.70 -38.23 -52.72
N MET A 39 -4.64 -37.88 -51.98
CA MET A 39 -3.27 -38.10 -52.42
C MET A 39 -2.42 -38.28 -51.17
N GLY A 40 -2.07 -39.54 -50.88
CA GLY A 40 -1.04 -39.83 -49.91
C GLY A 40 0.30 -39.36 -50.46
N GLU A 41 1.09 -38.70 -49.63
CA GLU A 41 2.52 -38.71 -49.81
C GLU A 41 3.11 -39.52 -48.66
N LYS A 42 3.56 -40.71 -49.05
CA LYS A 42 4.32 -41.64 -48.21
C LYS A 42 5.55 -40.93 -47.68
N ASP A 43 6.00 -41.39 -46.52
CA ASP A 43 7.35 -41.25 -46.03
C ASP A 43 8.36 -41.30 -47.19
N ASN A 44 8.94 -40.15 -47.53
CA ASN A 44 10.12 -40.11 -48.37
C ASN A 44 11.34 -40.04 -47.46
N SER A 45 11.52 -41.11 -46.68
CA SER A 45 12.85 -41.46 -46.20
C SER A 45 13.67 -41.80 -47.45
N ASN A 46 14.58 -40.89 -47.80
CA ASN A 46 15.64 -41.00 -48.82
C ASN A 46 15.36 -40.24 -50.13
N ASN A 47 15.58 -38.93 -50.12
CA ASN A 47 16.43 -38.36 -51.19
C ASN A 47 17.24 -37.15 -50.70
N GLU A 48 18.52 -37.17 -51.06
CA GLU A 48 19.58 -36.34 -50.54
C GLU A 48 19.56 -34.94 -51.17
N PHE A 49 19.24 -33.92 -50.37
CA PHE A 49 19.74 -32.57 -50.63
C PHE A 49 20.19 -31.96 -49.31
N ARG A 50 21.50 -31.69 -49.21
CA ARG A 50 22.16 -31.12 -48.03
C ARG A 50 21.58 -29.75 -47.71
N SER A 51 21.08 -29.59 -46.49
CA SER A 51 21.18 -28.33 -45.74
C SER A 51 21.36 -28.64 -44.25
N THR A 52 22.34 -27.96 -43.67
CA THR A 52 22.91 -28.10 -42.32
C THR A 52 21.88 -28.17 -41.18
N PRO A 53 22.19 -28.79 -40.02
CA PRO A 53 21.32 -28.75 -38.85
C PRO A 53 21.13 -27.30 -38.39
N HIS A 54 19.89 -26.82 -38.41
CA HIS A 54 19.51 -25.58 -37.75
C HIS A 54 19.38 -25.88 -36.24
N PRO A 55 20.00 -25.11 -35.34
CA PRO A 55 19.83 -25.34 -33.91
C PRO A 55 18.36 -25.08 -33.56
N GLN A 56 17.68 -26.08 -32.98
CA GLN A 56 16.37 -25.89 -32.35
C GLN A 56 16.56 -25.06 -31.08
N SER A 57 16.51 -23.74 -31.21
CA SER A 57 16.12 -22.88 -30.10
C SER A 57 14.60 -22.75 -30.14
N ASN A 58 13.93 -23.06 -29.03
CA ASN A 58 12.48 -22.88 -28.85
C ASN A 58 12.12 -21.40 -28.66
N VAL A 59 12.62 -20.52 -29.51
CA VAL A 59 12.24 -19.11 -29.50
C VAL A 59 11.83 -18.73 -30.91
N ASN A 60 10.52 -18.58 -31.06
CA ASN A 60 9.81 -17.98 -32.20
C ASN A 60 9.55 -18.91 -33.39
N ASN A 61 8.49 -19.72 -33.28
CA ASN A 61 7.70 -20.08 -34.45
C ASN A 61 6.79 -18.88 -34.80
N PRO A 62 6.97 -18.20 -35.94
CA PRO A 62 6.18 -17.01 -36.29
C PRO A 62 4.87 -17.35 -37.04
N ASP A 63 4.52 -18.62 -37.19
CA ASP A 63 3.26 -19.06 -37.81
C ASP A 63 2.14 -19.16 -36.77
N ASN A 64 1.80 -18.05 -36.13
CA ASN A 64 0.50 -17.96 -35.46
C ASN A 64 -0.09 -16.59 -35.75
N ASP A 65 -1.29 -16.60 -36.33
CA ASP A 65 -2.01 -15.49 -36.94
C ASP A 65 -2.22 -14.30 -35.98
N ALA A 66 -1.17 -13.50 -35.80
CA ALA A 66 -1.12 -12.34 -34.89
C ALA A 66 -1.86 -11.10 -35.43
N TRP A 67 -2.85 -11.29 -36.29
CA TRP A 67 -3.71 -10.21 -36.81
C TRP A 67 -5.17 -10.30 -36.34
N ASN A 68 -5.58 -11.40 -35.70
CA ASN A 68 -6.93 -11.56 -35.14
C ASN A 68 -6.99 -11.35 -33.61
N ASP A 69 -5.86 -11.28 -32.91
CA ASP A 69 -5.86 -11.16 -31.43
C ASP A 69 -6.07 -9.73 -30.89
N ASN A 70 -5.93 -8.70 -31.73
CA ASN A 70 -6.18 -7.32 -31.27
C ASN A 70 -7.67 -6.97 -31.11
N LEU A 71 -8.58 -7.83 -31.61
CA LEU A 71 -10.03 -7.68 -31.47
C LEU A 71 -10.64 -8.61 -30.40
N THR A 72 -9.90 -9.60 -29.91
CA THR A 72 -10.41 -10.57 -28.93
C THR A 72 -10.48 -10.00 -27.51
N HIS A 73 -9.72 -8.94 -27.21
CA HIS A 73 -9.83 -8.21 -25.95
C HIS A 73 -11.16 -7.45 -25.79
N ARG A 74 -11.88 -7.17 -26.88
CA ARG A 74 -13.16 -6.41 -26.84
C ARG A 74 -14.41 -7.29 -26.84
N SER A 75 -14.28 -8.60 -27.05
CA SER A 75 -15.44 -9.51 -27.19
C SER A 75 -15.53 -10.58 -26.09
N LYS A 76 -14.52 -10.71 -25.23
CA LYS A 76 -14.58 -11.59 -24.07
C LYS A 76 -15.25 -10.88 -22.90
N ALA A 77 -16.22 -11.56 -22.29
CA ALA A 77 -16.81 -11.11 -21.03
C ALA A 77 -15.70 -10.93 -19.99
N ILE A 78 -15.81 -9.83 -19.24
CA ILE A 78 -14.93 -9.32 -18.17
C ILE A 78 -14.49 -10.38 -17.13
N TRP A 79 -15.12 -11.56 -17.11
CA TRP A 79 -14.90 -12.60 -16.10
C TRP A 79 -14.31 -13.93 -16.64
N SER A 80 -13.97 -14.03 -17.93
CA SER A 80 -13.54 -15.31 -18.53
C SER A 80 -12.06 -15.67 -18.35
N ASP A 81 -11.23 -14.72 -17.91
CA ASP A 81 -9.77 -14.86 -17.78
C ASP A 81 -9.28 -14.69 -16.33
N ASN A 82 -10.19 -14.69 -15.36
CA ASN A 82 -9.87 -14.41 -13.96
C ASN A 82 -9.15 -13.05 -13.80
N SER A 83 -9.33 -12.13 -14.77
CA SER A 83 -9.03 -10.71 -14.58
C SER A 83 -10.16 -10.13 -13.75
N THR A 84 -9.82 -9.44 -12.67
CA THR A 84 -10.79 -8.57 -12.02
C THR A 84 -11.10 -7.43 -13.00
N ILE A 85 -12.27 -6.79 -12.90
CA ILE A 85 -12.59 -5.56 -13.66
C ILE A 85 -11.45 -4.52 -13.55
N VAL A 86 -10.70 -4.58 -12.45
CA VAL A 86 -9.47 -3.85 -12.21
C VAL A 86 -8.29 -4.69 -12.72
N SER A 87 -8.18 -4.82 -14.05
CA SER A 87 -7.16 -5.66 -14.72
C SER A 87 -5.71 -5.29 -14.37
N ASP A 88 -5.48 -4.12 -13.77
CA ASP A 88 -4.17 -3.62 -13.36
C ASP A 88 -3.70 -4.13 -11.97
N GLU A 89 -4.53 -4.92 -11.27
CA GLU A 89 -4.15 -5.54 -9.98
C GLU A 89 -3.16 -6.70 -10.14
N LYS A 90 -3.09 -7.33 -11.32
CA LYS A 90 -2.38 -8.61 -11.52
C LYS A 90 -0.94 -8.48 -12.01
N THR A 91 -0.52 -7.32 -12.54
CA THR A 91 0.76 -7.21 -13.29
C THR A 91 1.67 -6.01 -12.97
N GLY A 92 1.23 -4.97 -12.26
CA GLY A 92 1.91 -3.68 -12.39
C GLY A 92 2.65 -3.18 -11.17
N HIS A 93 3.98 -3.25 -11.13
CA HIS A 93 4.75 -2.20 -10.44
C HIS A 93 4.37 -0.86 -11.08
N HIS A 94 3.63 -0.02 -10.36
CA HIS A 94 3.23 1.28 -10.86
C HIS A 94 4.43 2.23 -10.83
N ARG A 95 4.67 2.94 -11.94
CA ARG A 95 5.73 3.96 -11.98
C ARG A 95 5.21 5.24 -11.35
N MET A 96 6.05 5.90 -10.54
CA MET A 96 5.74 7.24 -10.04
C MET A 96 5.56 8.23 -11.19
N ILE A 97 4.70 9.22 -11.02
CA ILE A 97 4.51 10.29 -12.01
C ILE A 97 5.70 11.27 -11.88
N PRO A 98 6.63 11.35 -12.84
CA PRO A 98 7.79 12.23 -12.67
C PRO A 98 7.33 13.68 -12.51
N TYR A 99 7.97 14.42 -11.59
CA TYR A 99 7.75 15.86 -11.51
C TYR A 99 8.18 16.51 -12.83
N THR A 100 7.49 17.58 -13.21
CA THR A 100 7.99 18.37 -14.33
C THR A 100 9.33 19.00 -13.94
N TYR A 101 10.30 18.91 -14.85
CA TYR A 101 11.55 19.64 -14.72
C TYR A 101 11.27 21.14 -14.76
N VAL A 102 11.83 21.86 -13.80
CA VAL A 102 11.77 23.32 -13.70
C VAL A 102 13.20 23.78 -13.46
N SER A 103 13.69 24.68 -14.31
CA SER A 103 15.02 25.26 -14.17
C SER A 103 15.02 26.25 -13.02
N GLU A 104 16.18 26.44 -12.37
CA GLU A 104 16.34 27.44 -11.31
C GLU A 104 16.03 28.85 -11.82
N ASP A 105 16.42 29.16 -13.07
CA ASP A 105 16.15 30.46 -13.72
C ASP A 105 14.66 30.73 -13.98
N ASP A 106 13.84 29.68 -14.03
CA ASP A 106 12.39 29.78 -14.27
C ASP A 106 11.61 29.96 -12.96
N VAL A 107 12.25 29.87 -11.79
CA VAL A 107 11.61 30.06 -10.48
C VAL A 107 11.66 31.52 -10.07
N LEU A 108 10.51 32.20 -10.05
CA LEU A 108 10.43 33.62 -9.66
C LEU A 108 10.32 33.83 -8.15
N TRP A 109 9.66 32.89 -7.48
CA TRP A 109 9.39 32.96 -6.05
C TRP A 109 9.27 31.55 -5.50
N ALA A 110 9.80 31.31 -4.32
CA ALA A 110 9.67 30.04 -3.62
C ALA A 110 9.50 30.27 -2.11
N LYS A 111 8.75 29.38 -1.47
CA LYS A 111 8.52 29.36 -0.02
C LYS A 111 8.38 27.93 0.46
N ARG A 112 9.04 27.60 1.58
CA ARG A 112 8.93 26.28 2.22
C ARG A 112 7.98 26.36 3.40
N VAL A 113 7.11 25.38 3.53
CA VAL A 113 6.14 25.30 4.63
C VAL A 113 6.13 23.89 5.21
N LYS A 114 6.08 23.79 6.55
CA LYS A 114 5.80 22.54 7.26
C LYS A 114 4.33 22.52 7.63
N LYS A 115 3.66 21.42 7.30
CA LYS A 115 2.24 21.21 7.52
C LYS A 115 2.00 20.02 8.43
N ILE A 116 0.97 20.10 9.26
CA ILE A 116 0.45 18.97 10.04
C ILE A 116 -0.77 18.38 9.33
N LEU A 117 -0.75 17.07 9.13
CA LEU A 117 -1.86 16.26 8.68
C LEU A 117 -2.37 15.48 9.87
N ASP A 118 -3.53 15.86 10.40
CA ASP A 118 -4.19 15.14 11.48
C ASP A 118 -5.03 13.99 10.92
N ILE A 119 -4.75 12.75 11.32
CA ILE A 119 -5.48 11.60 10.78
C ILE A 119 -6.89 11.46 11.34
N ARG A 120 -7.26 12.21 12.39
CA ARG A 120 -8.62 12.25 12.93
C ARG A 120 -9.60 12.97 12.01
N ILE A 121 -9.08 13.69 11.00
CA ILE A 121 -9.89 14.36 9.99
C ILE A 121 -10.29 13.34 8.93
N SER A 122 -11.58 13.31 8.57
CA SER A 122 -12.13 12.34 7.62
C SER A 122 -11.45 12.34 6.26
N GLN A 123 -10.95 13.47 5.76
CA GLN A 123 -10.21 13.54 4.50
C GLN A 123 -8.88 12.77 4.56
N ASN A 124 -8.31 12.61 5.76
CA ASN A 124 -7.02 11.96 5.99
C ASN A 124 -7.13 10.49 6.41
N HIS A 125 -8.36 10.01 6.64
CA HIS A 125 -8.63 8.59 6.91
C HIS A 125 -7.97 7.60 5.93
N PRO A 126 -7.83 7.89 4.62
CA PRO A 126 -7.18 6.94 3.71
C PRO A 126 -5.71 6.67 4.06
N LEU A 127 -5.05 7.56 4.83
CA LEU A 127 -3.68 7.36 5.31
C LEU A 127 -3.60 6.49 6.57
N TYR A 128 -4.70 6.41 7.33
CA TYR A 128 -4.77 5.74 8.62
C TYR A 128 -5.21 4.29 8.50
N PHE A 129 -6.21 4.03 7.67
CA PHE A 129 -6.74 2.69 7.46
C PHE A 129 -5.83 1.86 6.55
N PRO A 130 -5.77 0.53 6.78
CA PRO A 130 -6.44 -0.23 7.84
C PRO A 130 -5.68 -0.25 9.18
N VAL A 131 -6.41 -0.28 10.30
CA VAL A 131 -5.87 -0.19 11.68
C VAL A 131 -5.72 -1.56 12.34
N ALA A 132 -6.56 -2.53 11.96
CA ALA A 132 -6.71 -3.82 12.63
C ALA A 132 -5.94 -4.98 11.97
N VAL A 133 -5.07 -4.71 11.00
CA VAL A 133 -4.20 -5.74 10.42
C VAL A 133 -2.98 -5.89 11.35
N GLY A 134 -3.12 -6.76 12.34
CA GLY A 134 -1.98 -7.28 13.09
C GLY A 134 -1.30 -8.38 12.24
N TYR A 135 0.03 -8.40 12.22
CA TYR A 135 0.84 -9.41 11.52
C TYR A 135 0.74 -10.83 12.13
N ASP A 136 -0.14 -11.04 13.12
CA ASP A 136 -0.02 -12.13 14.10
C ASP A 136 -0.66 -13.47 13.72
N SER A 137 -0.92 -13.78 12.44
CA SER A 137 -1.44 -15.13 12.11
C SER A 137 -1.15 -15.64 10.71
N TYR A 138 0.14 -15.74 10.36
CA TYR A 138 0.62 -16.80 9.46
C TYR A 138 1.83 -17.50 10.07
N MET A 139 1.57 -18.34 11.07
CA MET A 139 2.53 -19.35 11.53
C MET A 139 2.66 -20.41 10.43
N LYS A 140 3.68 -20.31 9.57
CA LYS A 140 4.14 -21.43 8.76
C LYS A 140 5.18 -22.22 9.56
N ASN A 141 4.77 -23.37 10.09
CA ASN A 141 5.66 -24.39 10.65
C ASN A 141 6.54 -23.96 11.84
N GLY A 142 5.99 -23.24 12.83
CA GLY A 142 6.64 -23.10 14.16
C GLY A 142 7.96 -22.33 14.21
N VAL A 143 8.34 -21.64 13.13
CA VAL A 143 9.44 -20.69 13.10
C VAL A 143 8.84 -19.30 12.92
N THR A 144 9.14 -18.38 13.84
CA THR A 144 8.78 -16.96 13.72
C THR A 144 9.60 -16.33 12.59
N THR A 145 9.25 -16.61 11.34
CA THR A 145 9.67 -15.76 10.23
C THR A 145 8.82 -14.50 10.29
N LEU A 146 9.44 -13.37 10.63
CA LEU A 146 8.90 -12.04 10.37
C LEU A 146 8.74 -11.95 8.85
N VAL A 147 7.58 -12.34 8.33
CA VAL A 147 7.25 -12.07 6.94
C VAL A 147 6.94 -10.58 6.90
N ASN A 148 7.99 -9.78 6.71
CA ASN A 148 7.85 -8.43 6.19
C ASN A 148 7.19 -8.60 4.80
N GLU A 149 5.86 -8.64 4.75
CA GLU A 149 5.03 -8.75 3.55
C GLU A 149 5.11 -7.47 2.69
N VAL A 150 6.30 -6.90 2.54
CA VAL A 150 6.56 -5.85 1.55
C VAL A 150 6.68 -6.48 0.15
N LEU A 151 6.91 -7.81 0.04
CA LEU A 151 7.20 -8.46 -1.24
C LEU A 151 6.31 -9.64 -1.67
N SER A 152 5.34 -10.12 -0.89
CA SER A 152 4.50 -11.26 -1.32
C SER A 152 3.24 -10.81 -2.05
N GLY A 153 3.40 -10.26 -3.26
CA GLY A 153 2.58 -10.45 -4.48
C GLY A 153 1.04 -10.42 -4.49
N MET A 154 0.32 -10.31 -3.37
CA MET A 154 -1.13 -10.19 -3.28
C MET A 154 -1.49 -9.26 -2.12
N ASP A 155 -1.52 -7.96 -2.43
CA ASP A 155 -2.35 -6.91 -1.81
C ASP A 155 -2.63 -7.06 -0.29
N ALA A 156 -1.58 -7.22 0.53
CA ALA A 156 -1.68 -6.92 1.96
C ALA A 156 -1.96 -5.41 2.06
N ARG A 157 -3.22 -5.05 2.34
CA ARG A 157 -3.66 -3.65 2.47
C ARG A 157 -2.93 -3.06 3.68
N LYS A 158 -1.82 -2.39 3.46
CA LYS A 158 -1.04 -1.72 4.50
C LYS A 158 -1.44 -0.26 4.60
N ASN A 159 -1.42 0.27 5.82
CA ASN A 159 -1.55 1.71 6.00
C ASN A 159 -0.22 2.42 5.67
N LEU A 160 -0.26 3.75 5.53
CA LEU A 160 0.92 4.53 5.13
C LEU A 160 2.11 4.29 6.07
N TYR A 161 1.86 4.23 7.38
CA TYR A 161 2.93 4.03 8.35
C TYR A 161 3.55 2.64 8.33
N GLN A 162 2.76 1.59 8.19
CA GLN A 162 3.28 0.23 8.03
C GLN A 162 4.19 0.16 6.81
N ILE A 163 3.78 0.76 5.70
CA ILE A 163 4.60 0.82 4.48
C ILE A 163 5.93 1.51 4.76
N LEU A 164 5.91 2.69 5.39
CA LEU A 164 7.11 3.47 5.70
C LEU A 164 8.02 2.76 6.72
N LYS A 165 7.43 2.19 7.78
CA LYS A 165 8.13 1.42 8.81
C LYS A 165 8.81 0.21 8.18
N ASP A 166 8.07 -0.61 7.43
CA ASP A 166 8.62 -1.83 6.87
C ASP A 166 9.74 -1.54 5.87
N ALA A 167 9.63 -0.45 5.10
CA ALA A 167 10.70 -0.02 4.20
C ALA A 167 11.96 0.44 4.96
N ALA A 168 11.78 1.08 6.11
CA ALA A 168 12.88 1.50 6.97
C ALA A 168 13.55 0.33 7.70
N THR A 169 12.79 -0.71 8.08
CA THR A 169 13.29 -1.84 8.87
C THR A 169 13.71 -3.04 8.02
N THR A 170 13.27 -3.12 6.76
CA THR A 170 13.70 -4.19 5.86
C THR A 170 15.10 -3.91 5.35
N ILE A 171 16.04 -4.71 5.83
CA ILE A 171 17.45 -4.64 5.46
C ILE A 171 17.72 -5.61 4.31
N ASN A 172 18.41 -5.13 3.28
CA ASN A 172 18.92 -5.99 2.22
C ASN A 172 20.12 -6.79 2.77
N PRO A 173 20.11 -8.14 2.73
CA PRO A 173 21.19 -8.97 3.27
C PRO A 173 22.53 -8.78 2.54
N GLU A 174 22.53 -8.29 1.30
CA GLU A 174 23.76 -8.11 0.51
C GLU A 174 24.45 -6.78 0.81
N THR A 175 23.67 -5.70 1.01
CA THR A 175 24.21 -4.35 1.22
C THR A 175 24.22 -3.92 2.68
N GLY A 176 23.46 -4.60 3.54
CA GLY A 176 23.26 -4.22 4.94
C GLY A 176 22.52 -2.88 5.11
N GLN A 177 21.95 -2.33 4.04
CA GLN A 177 21.22 -1.06 4.06
C GLN A 177 19.70 -1.29 3.99
N PRO A 178 18.89 -0.38 4.55
CA PRO A 178 17.44 -0.45 4.47
C PRO A 178 16.97 -0.07 3.05
N LEU A 179 15.74 -0.43 2.69
CA LEU A 179 15.16 -0.04 1.40
C LEU A 179 14.98 1.47 1.26
N VAL A 180 14.73 2.15 2.39
CA VAL A 180 14.53 3.59 2.46
C VAL A 180 15.36 4.17 3.60
N SER A 181 16.03 5.28 3.33
CA SER A 181 16.78 6.03 4.34
C SER A 181 15.88 6.85 5.26
N VAL A 182 16.25 6.92 6.55
CA VAL A 182 15.51 7.67 7.58
C VAL A 182 16.40 8.79 8.10
N PHE A 183 15.84 9.97 8.26
CA PHE A 183 16.53 11.19 8.69
C PHE A 183 15.93 11.77 9.97
N ASN A 184 16.69 12.65 10.60
CA ASN A 184 16.16 13.53 11.64
C ASN A 184 15.15 14.54 11.05
N SER A 185 14.42 15.25 11.92
CA SER A 185 13.33 16.15 11.53
C SER A 185 13.74 17.38 10.70
N SER A 186 15.04 17.67 10.64
CA SER A 186 15.63 18.72 9.82
C SER A 186 16.27 18.20 8.52
N LEU A 187 16.24 16.90 8.25
CA LEU A 187 16.90 16.24 7.12
C LEU A 187 18.41 16.52 7.02
N THR A 188 19.07 16.81 8.14
CA THR A 188 20.51 17.12 8.18
C THR A 188 21.37 15.90 8.48
N ARG A 189 20.81 14.91 9.17
CA ARG A 189 21.50 13.69 9.56
C ARG A 189 20.64 12.47 9.21
N GLN A 190 21.26 11.50 8.56
CA GLN A 190 20.70 10.17 8.34
C GLN A 190 20.94 9.29 9.58
N TYR A 191 19.94 8.52 9.98
CA TYR A 191 20.05 7.52 11.03
C TYR A 191 20.74 6.25 10.51
N THR A 192 21.49 5.59 11.39
CA THR A 192 22.10 4.29 11.05
C THR A 192 21.06 3.18 11.12
N THR A 193 21.34 2.03 10.50
CA THR A 193 20.46 0.85 10.54
C THR A 193 20.16 0.39 11.96
N ASP A 194 21.17 0.43 12.82
CA ASP A 194 21.06 0.02 14.21
C ASP A 194 20.19 0.99 15.02
N GLU A 195 20.24 2.29 14.73
CA GLU A 195 19.36 3.30 15.34
C GLU A 195 17.90 3.15 14.89
N VAL A 196 17.68 2.74 13.63
CA VAL A 196 16.34 2.56 13.07
C VAL A 196 15.67 1.30 13.61
N VAL A 197 16.36 0.16 13.55
CA VAL A 197 15.82 -1.15 13.95
C VAL A 197 15.89 -1.38 15.45
N GLY A 198 16.88 -0.79 16.14
CA GLY A 198 17.15 -1.05 17.54
C GLY A 198 17.97 -2.32 17.76
N ASN A 199 18.56 -2.44 18.95
CA ASN A 199 19.35 -3.60 19.33
C ASN A 199 18.65 -4.37 20.45
N ARG A 200 18.10 -5.55 20.08
CA ARG A 200 17.38 -6.44 21.00
C ARG A 200 18.28 -7.03 22.09
N SER A 201 19.58 -7.21 21.84
CA SER A 201 20.51 -7.75 22.85
C SER A 201 20.81 -6.78 23.98
N ASN A 202 20.76 -5.48 23.70
CA ASN A 202 21.10 -4.42 24.66
C ASN A 202 19.86 -3.68 25.20
N ASN A 203 18.66 -4.18 24.90
CA ASN A 203 17.38 -3.53 25.21
C ASN A 203 17.29 -2.07 24.73
N GLN A 204 17.97 -1.73 23.63
CA GLN A 204 17.97 -0.38 23.06
C GLN A 204 16.85 -0.26 22.02
N PRO A 205 15.82 0.58 22.23
CA PRO A 205 14.72 0.73 21.30
C PRO A 205 15.16 1.42 20.01
N GLY A 206 14.67 0.92 18.87
CA GLY A 206 14.79 1.61 17.59
C GLY A 206 13.82 2.80 17.47
N LEU A 207 13.92 3.56 16.38
CA LEU A 207 13.06 4.72 16.12
C LEU A 207 11.55 4.40 16.13
N PHE A 208 11.17 3.19 15.70
CA PHE A 208 9.78 2.74 15.64
C PHE A 208 9.36 1.90 16.84
N GLN A 209 10.19 1.86 17.90
CA GLN A 209 9.96 1.09 19.10
C GLN A 209 10.00 2.00 20.34
N PHE A 210 9.42 1.50 21.42
CA PHE A 210 9.53 2.09 22.73
C PHE A 210 9.71 0.99 23.77
N VAL A 211 10.29 1.35 24.90
CA VAL A 211 10.40 0.45 26.05
C VAL A 211 9.10 0.52 26.81
N GLN A 212 8.47 -0.63 27.00
CA GLN A 212 7.31 -0.80 27.85
C GLN A 212 7.69 -1.70 29.01
N THR A 213 7.51 -1.20 30.22
CA THR A 213 7.65 -2.00 31.43
C THR A 213 6.39 -2.83 31.62
N VAL A 214 6.57 -4.15 31.64
CA VAL A 214 5.48 -5.11 31.89
C VAL A 214 5.68 -5.71 33.26
N GLU A 215 4.75 -5.41 34.16
CA GLU A 215 4.69 -5.97 35.51
C GLU A 215 3.96 -7.31 35.48
N THR A 216 4.54 -8.32 36.12
CA THR A 216 3.89 -9.60 36.36
C THR A 216 3.39 -9.67 37.80
N PHE A 217 2.13 -10.08 37.95
CA PHE A 217 1.44 -10.11 39.23
C PHE A 217 1.29 -11.54 39.74
N ASP A 218 1.40 -11.74 41.05
CA ASP A 218 1.02 -12.99 41.72
C ASP A 218 -0.50 -13.18 41.74
N GLU A 219 -0.96 -14.36 42.16
CA GLU A 219 -2.36 -14.68 42.45
C GLU A 219 -2.98 -13.71 43.49
N PHE A 220 -2.15 -13.06 44.31
CA PHE A 220 -2.56 -12.05 45.29
C PHE A 220 -2.51 -10.61 44.78
N GLY A 221 -2.05 -10.38 43.54
CA GLY A 221 -1.97 -9.05 42.93
C GLY A 221 -0.73 -8.22 43.28
N ASP A 222 0.25 -8.82 43.97
CA ASP A 222 1.57 -8.21 44.22
C ASP A 222 2.49 -8.35 43.01
N VAL A 223 3.33 -7.34 42.74
CA VAL A 223 4.30 -7.36 41.62
C VAL A 223 5.46 -8.30 41.97
N ILE A 224 5.63 -9.36 41.19
CA ILE A 224 6.70 -10.36 41.36
C ILE A 224 7.95 -9.95 40.57
N ASP A 225 7.74 -9.50 39.33
CA ASP A 225 8.82 -9.21 38.41
C ASP A 225 8.42 -8.08 37.46
N GLU A 226 9.39 -7.21 37.14
CA GLU A 226 9.26 -6.04 36.30
C GLU A 226 10.22 -6.22 35.12
N ASN A 227 9.68 -6.50 33.94
CA ASN A 227 10.48 -6.75 32.75
C ASN A 227 10.25 -5.65 31.72
N ASP A 228 11.34 -5.01 31.30
CA ASP A 228 11.32 -4.03 30.22
C ASP A 228 11.29 -4.73 28.87
N VAL A 229 10.13 -4.66 28.20
CA VAL A 229 9.89 -5.27 26.89
C VAL A 229 9.91 -4.19 25.81
N LEU A 230 10.68 -4.43 24.75
CA LEU A 230 10.67 -3.62 23.53
C LEU A 230 9.37 -3.85 22.76
N THR A 231 8.54 -2.81 22.66
CA THR A 231 7.26 -2.84 21.95
C THR A 231 7.30 -1.88 20.77
N GLU A 232 6.73 -2.27 19.63
CA GLU A 232 6.71 -1.46 18.42
C GLU A 232 5.49 -0.55 18.38
N TYR A 233 5.65 0.68 17.87
CA TYR A 233 4.50 1.54 17.59
C TYR A 233 3.63 0.89 16.52
N ARG A 234 2.31 0.90 16.77
CA ARG A 234 1.31 0.37 15.86
C ARG A 234 0.67 1.48 15.05
N ALA A 235 0.00 1.08 13.98
CA ALA A 235 -0.88 1.96 13.18
C ALA A 235 -1.80 2.84 14.02
N VAL A 236 -2.36 2.28 15.10
CA VAL A 236 -3.32 2.95 16.00
C VAL A 236 -2.70 4.05 16.86
N ASP A 237 -1.39 4.00 17.11
CA ASP A 237 -0.70 4.95 17.99
C ASP A 237 -0.33 6.27 17.29
N ILE A 238 -0.51 6.30 15.97
CA ILE A 238 -0.19 7.44 15.13
C ILE A 238 -1.26 8.51 15.31
N VAL A 239 -0.84 9.76 15.38
CA VAL A 239 -1.72 10.92 15.47
C VAL A 239 -1.83 11.65 14.14
N GLY A 240 -0.75 11.64 13.38
CA GLY A 240 -0.61 12.52 12.24
C GLY A 240 0.70 12.34 11.50
N TYR A 241 0.86 13.17 10.48
CA TYR A 241 2.11 13.30 9.75
C TYR A 241 2.49 14.78 9.65
N TYR A 242 3.79 15.09 9.81
CA TYR A 242 4.33 16.33 9.28
C TYR A 242 4.73 16.15 7.83
N ILE A 243 4.38 17.11 6.99
CA ILE A 243 4.79 17.18 5.60
C ILE A 243 5.52 18.50 5.37
N ASP A 244 6.73 18.42 4.85
CA ASP A 244 7.45 19.57 4.34
C ASP A 244 7.15 19.74 2.85
N GLU A 245 6.70 20.92 2.47
CA GLU A 245 6.33 21.27 1.10
C GLU A 245 7.10 22.52 0.66
N GLU A 246 7.66 22.44 -0.54
CA GLU A 246 8.23 23.57 -1.26
C GLU A 246 7.22 24.06 -2.28
N ILE A 247 6.83 25.32 -2.15
CA ILE A 247 5.88 25.98 -3.03
C ILE A 247 6.67 26.97 -3.86
N PHE A 248 6.53 26.94 -5.17
CA PHE A 248 7.26 27.85 -6.05
C PHE A 248 6.41 28.27 -7.24
N PHE A 249 6.70 29.44 -7.79
CA PHE A 249 6.04 29.96 -8.98
C PHE A 249 6.93 29.71 -10.21
N ASP A 250 6.43 28.88 -11.13
CA ASP A 250 7.09 28.60 -12.40
C ASP A 250 6.69 29.68 -13.42
N LYS A 251 7.68 30.46 -13.87
CA LYS A 251 7.52 31.53 -14.87
C LYS A 251 6.95 31.02 -16.19
N ARG A 252 7.38 29.83 -16.65
CA ARG A 252 6.99 29.30 -17.97
C ARG A 252 5.55 28.85 -18.01
N LYS A 253 5.07 28.27 -16.92
CA LYS A 253 3.68 27.83 -16.77
C LYS A 253 2.78 28.92 -16.19
N SER A 254 3.36 30.02 -15.73
CA SER A 254 2.69 31.10 -15.00
C SER A 254 1.81 30.58 -13.87
N LYS A 255 2.25 29.52 -13.18
CA LYS A 255 1.44 28.82 -12.19
C LYS A 255 2.28 28.52 -10.95
N LEU A 256 1.63 28.60 -9.79
CA LEU A 256 2.18 28.08 -8.55
C LEU A 256 2.14 26.55 -8.56
N ASP A 257 3.31 25.93 -8.43
CA ASP A 257 3.50 24.49 -8.33
C ASP A 257 4.09 24.14 -6.95
N TYR A 258 4.03 22.86 -6.60
CA TYR A 258 4.47 22.39 -5.30
C TYR A 258 5.25 21.08 -5.41
N ARG A 259 6.18 20.90 -4.47
CA ARG A 259 6.97 19.69 -4.34
C ARG A 259 7.05 19.28 -2.87
N TYR A 260 6.73 18.03 -2.60
CA TYR A 260 6.94 17.46 -1.27
C TYR A 260 8.42 17.14 -1.06
N ILE A 261 8.94 17.53 0.10
CA ILE A 261 10.33 17.33 0.50
C ILE A 261 10.43 16.14 1.44
N SER A 262 9.57 16.10 2.45
CA SER A 262 9.65 15.10 3.51
C SER A 262 8.28 14.73 4.06
N ILE A 263 8.21 13.54 4.65
CA ILE A 263 7.08 13.11 5.47
C ILE A 263 7.59 12.51 6.78
N THR A 264 6.96 12.86 7.90
CA THR A 264 7.35 12.39 9.24
C THR A 264 6.13 11.88 9.98
N PRO A 265 6.07 10.61 10.40
CA PRO A 265 4.99 10.09 11.24
C PRO A 265 5.11 10.61 12.68
N LEU A 266 3.96 10.86 13.28
CA LEU A 266 3.82 11.43 14.61
C LEU A 266 3.06 10.48 15.53
N VAL A 267 3.58 10.28 16.73
CA VAL A 267 2.93 9.49 17.79
C VAL A 267 2.73 10.33 19.04
N LEU A 268 1.80 9.90 19.90
CA LEU A 268 1.72 10.46 21.25
C LEU A 268 2.92 9.97 22.07
N ALA A 269 3.64 10.89 22.71
CA ALA A 269 4.65 10.50 23.68
C ALA A 269 3.95 9.76 24.84
N GLN A 270 4.30 8.49 25.05
CA GLN A 270 3.80 7.70 26.18
C GLN A 270 4.56 8.01 27.48
N ASN A 271 5.70 8.70 27.40
CA ASN A 271 6.54 9.05 28.54
C ASN A 271 6.25 10.47 29.03
N ALA A 272 5.19 10.60 29.82
CA ALA A 272 5.08 11.68 30.81
C ALA A 272 5.02 11.05 32.20
N GLN A 273 6.09 10.33 32.59
CA GLN A 273 6.35 10.11 34.00
C GLN A 273 6.73 11.45 34.64
N SER A 274 5.70 12.22 35.00
CA SER A 274 5.75 13.14 36.12
C SER A 274 4.36 13.20 36.70
N MET A 275 4.16 12.47 37.80
CA MET A 275 2.90 12.38 38.54
C MET A 275 2.38 13.72 39.09
N TYR A 276 3.08 14.84 38.89
CA TYR A 276 2.67 16.15 39.38
C TYR A 276 3.18 17.33 38.51
N THR A 277 2.97 17.34 37.20
CA THR A 277 2.92 18.61 36.44
C THR A 277 2.37 18.38 35.04
N GLY A 278 1.34 19.16 34.66
CA GLY A 278 0.91 19.42 33.27
C GLY A 278 0.74 18.22 32.33
N SER A 279 -0.51 17.83 32.11
CA SER A 279 -0.95 16.92 31.04
C SER A 279 -0.77 17.53 29.63
N ASP A 280 0.45 17.88 29.25
CA ASP A 280 0.76 18.25 27.87
C ASP A 280 1.03 16.96 27.11
N ARG A 281 0.04 16.52 26.32
CA ARG A 281 0.21 15.41 25.37
C ARG A 281 1.20 15.87 24.28
N THR A 282 2.49 15.72 24.55
CA THR A 282 3.55 16.09 23.60
C THR A 282 3.53 15.10 22.44
N VAL A 283 3.55 15.64 21.23
CA VAL A 283 3.65 14.84 20.01
C VAL A 283 5.12 14.55 19.79
N LYS A 284 5.46 13.26 19.64
CA LYS A 284 6.80 12.80 19.34
C LYS A 284 6.93 12.52 17.85
N GLU A 285 7.94 13.11 17.23
CA GLU A 285 8.37 12.79 15.87
C GLU A 285 9.14 11.47 15.90
N LEU A 286 8.83 10.55 14.97
CA LEU A 286 9.60 9.32 14.80
C LEU A 286 10.79 9.59 13.86
N GLY A 287 10.81 8.96 12.68
CA GLY A 287 11.81 9.21 11.64
C GLY A 287 11.24 9.98 10.46
N THR A 288 12.02 10.91 9.90
CA THR A 288 11.63 11.66 8.71
C THR A 288 12.09 10.94 7.45
N PHE A 289 11.19 10.79 6.49
CA PHE A 289 11.45 10.16 5.20
C PHE A 289 11.61 11.22 4.13
N TYR A 290 12.64 11.08 3.29
CA TYR A 290 12.80 11.94 2.13
C TYR A 290 11.77 11.58 1.07
N PHE A 291 10.88 12.52 0.74
CA PHE A 291 9.71 12.24 -0.06
C PHE A 291 10.05 11.72 -1.47
N PRO A 292 11.02 12.30 -2.22
CA PRO A 292 11.43 11.79 -3.53
C PRO A 292 11.88 10.33 -3.54
N GLU A 293 12.52 9.84 -2.48
CA GLU A 293 13.00 8.46 -2.37
C GLU A 293 11.83 7.47 -2.23
N ILE A 294 10.84 7.80 -1.40
CA ILE A 294 9.69 6.93 -1.12
C ILE A 294 8.63 6.93 -2.22
N ARG A 295 8.69 7.85 -3.21
CA ARG A 295 7.64 7.99 -4.24
C ARG A 295 7.37 6.70 -5.00
N GLN A 296 8.43 5.99 -5.39
CA GLN A 296 8.29 4.73 -6.13
C GLN A 296 7.62 3.65 -5.28
N LEU A 297 7.90 3.64 -3.98
CA LEU A 297 7.22 2.78 -3.03
C LEU A 297 5.76 3.20 -2.85
N LEU A 298 5.45 4.50 -2.74
CA LEU A 298 4.07 5.01 -2.65
C LEU A 298 3.26 4.78 -3.92
N ALA A 299 3.90 4.73 -5.09
CA ALA A 299 3.23 4.43 -6.35
C ALA A 299 2.76 2.96 -6.40
N ASN A 300 3.57 2.04 -5.86
CA ASN A 300 3.25 0.62 -5.81
C ASN A 300 2.13 0.29 -4.81
N HIS A 301 1.97 1.07 -3.75
CA HIS A 301 0.93 0.84 -2.73
C HIS A 301 -0.34 1.64 -3.02
N LYS A 302 -1.49 0.96 -2.98
CA LYS A 302 -2.81 1.55 -3.18
C LYS A 302 -3.41 2.01 -1.85
N VAL A 303 -4.05 3.17 -1.90
CA VAL A 303 -4.82 3.76 -0.79
C VAL A 303 -6.08 2.93 -0.55
N PHE A 304 -6.49 2.83 0.71
CA PHE A 304 -7.74 2.17 1.07
C PHE A 304 -8.95 3.01 0.61
N PRO A 305 -9.84 2.47 -0.26
CA PRO A 305 -11.04 3.18 -0.68
C PRO A 305 -12.04 3.25 0.48
N LEU A 306 -12.35 4.45 0.95
CA LEU A 306 -13.34 4.68 2.03
C LEU A 306 -14.79 4.60 1.54
N ASP A 307 -15.02 4.91 0.27
CA ASP A 307 -16.32 4.88 -0.39
C ASP A 307 -16.76 3.47 -0.82
N GLY A 308 -15.89 2.47 -0.60
CA GLY A 308 -16.11 1.09 -1.04
C GLY A 308 -15.97 0.90 -2.55
N ASN A 309 -15.55 1.94 -3.29
CA ASN A 309 -15.39 1.87 -4.73
C ASN A 309 -14.05 1.21 -5.10
N ILE A 310 -14.11 -0.08 -5.42
CA ILE A 310 -12.94 -0.87 -5.80
C ILE A 310 -12.48 -0.54 -7.23
N ALA A 311 -13.31 0.11 -8.06
CA ALA A 311 -12.96 0.45 -9.44
C ALA A 311 -12.03 1.67 -9.57
N GLN A 312 -12.10 2.62 -8.64
CA GLN A 312 -11.20 3.77 -8.58
C GLN A 312 -10.22 3.64 -7.41
N ARG A 313 -9.29 2.70 -7.51
CA ARG A 313 -8.15 2.64 -6.57
C ARG A 313 -7.08 3.63 -6.99
N MET A 314 -6.65 4.43 -6.02
CA MET A 314 -5.59 5.42 -6.18
C MET A 314 -4.31 4.94 -5.48
N SER A 315 -3.14 5.22 -6.04
CA SER A 315 -1.87 5.00 -5.32
C SER A 315 -1.62 6.07 -4.26
N PHE A 316 -0.78 5.81 -3.27
CA PHE A 316 -0.41 6.85 -2.31
C PHE A 316 0.31 8.01 -3.01
N ASP A 317 1.13 7.74 -4.04
CA ASP A 317 1.77 8.80 -4.84
C ASP A 317 0.72 9.70 -5.49
N GLU A 318 -0.31 9.14 -6.15
CA GLU A 318 -1.39 9.93 -6.76
C GLU A 318 -2.19 10.72 -5.71
N PHE A 319 -2.45 10.12 -4.54
CA PHE A 319 -3.17 10.80 -3.44
C PHE A 319 -2.48 12.08 -3.00
N PHE A 320 -1.14 12.06 -2.86
CA PHE A 320 -0.36 13.25 -2.56
C PHE A 320 -0.31 14.22 -3.76
N HIS A 321 -0.11 13.73 -4.99
CA HIS A 321 -0.10 14.57 -6.20
C HIS A 321 -1.42 15.28 -6.49
N ARG A 322 -2.54 14.75 -5.98
CA ARG A 322 -3.86 15.37 -6.10
C ARG A 322 -4.22 16.22 -4.89
N LYS A 323 -3.37 16.28 -3.85
CA LYS A 323 -3.63 16.97 -2.58
C LYS A 323 -4.97 16.57 -1.95
N LEU A 324 -5.31 15.28 -1.94
CA LEU A 324 -6.59 14.80 -1.40
C LEU A 324 -6.62 14.70 0.14
N PHE A 325 -5.83 15.53 0.82
CA PHE A 325 -5.69 15.54 2.27
C PHE A 325 -5.91 16.93 2.87
N ALA A 326 -6.44 16.95 4.08
CA ALA A 326 -6.55 18.16 4.90
C ALA A 326 -5.24 18.39 5.66
N SER A 327 -4.76 19.63 5.68
CA SER A 327 -3.55 19.99 6.42
C SER A 327 -3.59 21.41 6.93
N SER A 328 -2.91 21.66 8.06
CA SER A 328 -2.71 23.00 8.63
C SER A 328 -1.23 23.37 8.60
N ILE A 329 -0.91 24.64 8.35
CA ILE A 329 0.47 25.13 8.31
C ILE A 329 0.94 25.38 9.75
N ILE A 330 2.10 24.85 10.13
CA ILE A 330 2.69 24.99 11.47
C ILE A 330 4.03 25.74 11.47
N LYS A 331 4.69 25.81 10.31
CA LYS A 331 5.96 26.52 10.11
C LYS A 331 6.00 27.02 8.69
N GLU A 332 6.59 28.19 8.52
CA GLU A 332 7.01 28.71 7.22
C GLU A 332 8.51 29.00 7.23
N SER A 333 9.12 29.05 6.06
CA SER A 333 10.49 29.53 5.90
C SER A 333 10.56 31.00 6.30
N ASN A 334 11.26 31.28 7.39
CA ASN A 334 11.50 32.62 7.91
C ASN A 334 12.97 32.77 8.33
N VAL A 335 13.42 34.02 8.52
CA VAL A 335 14.83 34.34 8.84
C VAL A 335 15.30 33.72 10.16
N TYR A 336 14.39 33.55 11.12
CA TYR A 336 14.71 33.07 12.47
C TYR A 336 14.40 31.58 12.70
N ASP A 337 14.04 30.86 11.64
CA ASP A 337 13.59 29.45 11.63
C ASP A 337 12.55 29.06 12.70
N ARG A 338 11.66 29.99 13.09
CA ARG A 338 10.68 29.78 14.18
C ARG A 338 9.40 29.13 13.67
N GLN A 339 8.90 28.14 14.41
CA GLN A 339 7.55 27.60 14.23
C GLN A 339 6.49 28.58 14.76
N ILE A 340 5.24 28.45 14.30
CA ILE A 340 4.11 29.29 14.73
C ILE A 340 3.93 29.22 16.26
N ASN A 341 4.04 28.02 16.82
CA ASN A 341 3.93 27.79 18.27
C ASN A 341 5.00 28.56 19.09
N ASN A 342 6.17 28.84 18.52
CA ASN A 342 7.28 29.45 19.26
C ASN A 342 7.08 30.96 19.48
N TYR A 343 6.33 31.65 18.62
CA TYR A 343 6.05 33.09 18.76
C TYR A 343 4.60 33.39 19.15
N LEU A 344 3.68 32.43 19.02
CA LEU A 344 2.31 32.48 19.56
C LEU A 344 2.07 31.32 20.55
N PRO A 345 2.69 31.31 21.74
CA PRO A 345 2.55 30.21 22.68
C PRO A 345 1.15 30.19 23.35
N GLY A 346 0.62 28.98 23.57
CA GLY A 346 -0.55 28.75 24.43
C GLY A 346 -1.92 29.15 23.85
N ARG A 347 -1.99 29.55 22.57
CA ARG A 347 -3.22 30.00 21.91
C ARG A 347 -3.48 29.23 20.63
N THR A 348 -4.03 28.03 20.76
CA THR A 348 -4.26 27.10 19.64
C THR A 348 -5.09 27.73 18.51
N LEU A 349 -6.11 28.52 18.84
CA LEU A 349 -6.92 29.23 17.84
C LEU A 349 -6.10 30.26 17.06
N GLU A 350 -5.28 31.07 17.74
CA GLU A 350 -4.44 32.08 17.08
C GLU A 350 -3.38 31.42 16.19
N GLN A 351 -2.84 30.27 16.59
CA GLN A 351 -1.91 29.49 15.75
C GLN A 351 -2.58 29.01 14.46
N LEU A 352 -3.83 28.54 14.54
CA LEU A 352 -4.59 28.12 13.36
C LEU A 352 -4.91 29.31 12.44
N LEU A 353 -5.32 30.45 13.01
CA LEU A 353 -5.58 31.67 12.25
C LEU A 353 -4.31 32.20 11.56
N GLU A 354 -3.16 32.10 12.22
CA GLU A 354 -1.88 32.48 11.60
C GLU A 354 -1.50 31.51 10.46
N GLY A 355 -1.76 30.21 10.62
CA GLY A 355 -1.62 29.23 9.53
C GLY A 355 -2.53 29.55 8.33
N GLU A 356 -3.78 29.95 8.57
CA GLU A 356 -4.70 30.43 7.53
C GLU A 356 -4.21 31.72 6.87
N ARG A 357 -3.68 32.67 7.66
CA ARG A 357 -3.10 33.92 7.15
C ARG A 357 -1.95 33.65 6.19
N ILE A 358 -1.05 32.72 6.53
CA ILE A 358 0.06 32.31 5.68
C ILE A 358 -0.47 31.65 4.38
N ARG A 359 -1.46 30.77 4.49
CA ARG A 359 -2.09 30.14 3.32
C ARG A 359 -2.69 31.17 2.37
N GLU A 360 -3.43 32.13 2.91
CA GLU A 360 -4.04 33.21 2.14
C GLU A 360 -2.99 34.15 1.52
N GLN A 361 -1.89 34.41 2.23
CA GLN A 361 -0.77 35.18 1.69
C GLN A 361 -0.18 34.51 0.44
N ILE A 362 0.02 33.19 0.46
CA ILE A 362 0.52 32.41 -0.68
C ILE A 362 -0.44 32.52 -1.88
N ARG A 363 -1.75 32.45 -1.63
CA ARG A 363 -2.79 32.61 -2.65
C ARG A 363 -2.82 34.03 -3.26
N ARG A 364 -2.61 35.05 -2.43
CA ARG A 364 -2.51 36.45 -2.90
C ARG A 364 -1.28 36.64 -3.78
N TYR A 365 -0.13 36.10 -3.39
CA TYR A 365 1.06 36.11 -4.25
C TYR A 365 0.80 35.47 -5.61
N GLU A 366 0.11 34.33 -5.64
CA GLU A 366 -0.30 33.73 -6.92
C GLU A 366 -1.13 34.71 -7.75
N SER A 367 -2.16 35.31 -7.15
CA SER A 367 -3.07 36.26 -7.83
C SER A 367 -2.35 37.53 -8.31
N ASP A 368 -1.42 38.07 -7.52
CA ASP A 368 -0.66 39.28 -7.84
C ASP A 368 0.29 39.04 -9.02
N MET A 369 0.82 37.83 -9.19
CA MET A 369 1.63 37.47 -10.36
C MET A 369 0.81 37.37 -11.66
N TRP A 370 -0.52 37.22 -11.57
CA TRP A 370 -1.41 37.25 -12.74
C TRP A 370 -1.85 38.66 -13.14
N ASN A 371 -1.84 39.63 -12.23
CA ASN A 371 -2.35 40.99 -12.45
C ASN A 371 -1.25 41.98 -12.84
N TYR A 372 -0.50 41.69 -13.90
CA TYR A 372 0.57 42.57 -14.41
C TYR A 372 0.37 42.98 -15.87
#